data_AF-A0AA35RB65-F1
#
_entry.id   AF-A0AA35RB65-F1
#
_cell.length_a   1.000
_cell.length_b   1.000
_cell.length_c   1.000
_cell.angle_alpha   90.00
_cell.angle_beta   90.00
_cell.angle_gamma   90.00
#
_symmetry.space_group_name_H-M   'P 1'
#
loop_
_entity.id
_entity.type
_entity.pdbx_description
1 polymer ?
#
loop_
_entity_poly.entity_id
_entity_poly.type
_entity_poly.pdbx_seq_one_letter_code
_entity_poly.pdbx_strand_id
1 'polypeptide(L)' 'MEGPELFAIVNEFLAVLDPALRQDAYNRAYRAIWEEHYYWSPIYVNLPWAVSERIATWEPWPLGPYASALWTVTLK' A
#
# COMPACT_ATOMS: atom_id res chain seq x y z
N MET A 1 -19.41 5.50 -10.95
CA MET A 1 -18.55 6.69 -10.84
C MET A 1 -18.41 6.97 -9.37
N GLU A 2 -17.18 7.13 -8.90
CA GLU A 2 -16.89 7.53 -7.51
C GLU A 2 -17.57 8.87 -7.19
N GLY A 3 -18.08 9.03 -5.96
CA GLY A 3 -18.80 10.22 -5.54
C GLY A 3 -17.86 11.43 -5.36
N PRO A 4 -18.38 12.67 -5.47
CA PRO A 4 -17.57 13.89 -5.30
C PRO A 4 -16.93 13.99 -3.90
N GLU A 5 -17.55 13.37 -2.90
CA GLU A 5 -17.05 13.31 -1.52
C GLU A 5 -15.78 12.46 -1.39
N LEU A 6 -15.77 11.25 -1.97
CA LEU A 6 -14.56 10.41 -2.01
C LEU A 6 -13.41 11.15 -2.70
N PHE A 7 -13.71 11.81 -3.83
CA PHE A 7 -12.71 12.58 -4.56
C PHE A 7 -12.14 13.73 -3.71
N ALA A 8 -12.98 14.43 -2.95
CA ALA A 8 -12.53 15.51 -2.07
C ALA A 8 -11.61 14.99 -0.95
N ILE A 9 -12.02 13.93 -0.25
CA ILE A 9 -11.23 13.28 0.80
C ILE A 9 -9.88 12.82 0.24
N VAL A 10 -9.90 12.22 -0.97
CA VAL A 10 -8.69 11.73 -1.62
C VAL A 10 -7.71 12.86 -1.94
N ASN A 11 -8.20 13.94 -2.54
CA ASN A 11 -7.33 15.05 -2.90
C ASN A 11 -6.81 15.84 -1.69
N GLU A 12 -7.61 15.98 -0.63
CA GLU A 12 -7.17 16.64 0.60
C GLU A 12 -5.98 15.91 1.22
N PHE A 13 -6.03 14.57 1.30
CA PHE A 13 -4.90 13.81 1.85
C PHE A 13 -3.69 13.81 0.91
N LEU A 14 -3.89 13.69 -0.41
CA LEU A 14 -2.79 13.69 -1.38
C LEU A 14 -2.03 15.03 -1.38
N ALA A 15 -2.69 16.12 -0.97
CA ALA A 15 -2.07 17.43 -0.79
C ALA A 15 -1.18 17.55 0.46
N VAL A 16 -1.20 16.57 1.39
CA VAL A 16 -0.35 16.59 2.60
C VAL A 16 1.07 16.16 2.26
N LEU A 17 1.93 17.14 2.00
CA LEU A 17 3.33 16.91 1.63
C LEU A 17 4.28 16.80 2.82
N ASP A 18 3.92 17.37 3.98
CA ASP A 18 4.74 17.32 5.20
C ASP A 18 4.83 15.87 5.73
N PRO A 19 6.03 15.28 5.79
CA PRO A 19 6.24 13.93 6.33
C PRO A 19 5.73 13.76 7.77
N ALA A 20 5.79 14.80 8.60
CA ALA A 20 5.36 14.74 10.00
C ALA A 20 3.84 14.62 10.15
N LEU A 21 3.08 15.16 9.20
CA LEU A 21 1.61 15.15 9.19
C LEU A 21 1.03 14.00 8.35
N ARG A 22 1.86 13.39 7.51
CA ARG A 22 1.42 12.39 6.53
C ARG A 22 0.76 11.17 7.17
N GLN A 23 1.29 10.66 8.29
CA GLN A 23 0.73 9.49 8.96
C GLN A 23 -0.71 9.71 9.40
N ASP A 24 -0.99 10.83 10.06
CA ASP A 24 -2.32 11.15 10.58
C ASP A 24 -3.31 11.44 9.45
N ALA A 25 -2.85 12.12 8.39
CA ALA A 25 -3.64 12.36 7.19
C ALA A 25 -4.06 11.05 6.49
N TYR A 26 -3.11 10.13 6.30
CA TYR A 26 -3.38 8.81 5.70
C TYR A 26 -4.33 7.99 6.57
N ASN A 27 -4.14 7.98 7.90
CA ASN A 27 -4.99 7.25 8.82
C ASN A 27 -6.45 7.74 8.75
N ARG A 28 -6.67 9.07 8.73
CA ARG A 28 -8.00 9.66 8.60
C ARG A 28 -8.66 9.28 7.27
N ALA A 29 -7.94 9.42 6.17
CA ALA A 29 -8.46 9.10 4.83
C ALA A 29 -8.82 7.62 4.70
N TYR A 30 -7.95 6.71 5.15
CA TYR A 30 -8.22 5.26 5.09
C TYR A 30 -9.43 4.87 5.93
N ARG A 31 -9.66 5.48 7.09
CA ARG A 31 -10.87 5.25 7.87
C ARG A 31 -12.13 5.69 7.13
N ALA A 32 -12.14 6.89 6.57
CA ALA A 32 -13.29 7.39 5.81
C ALA A 32 -13.59 6.49 4.59
N ILE A 33 -12.56 6.08 3.85
CA ILE A 33 -12.70 5.15 2.71
C ILE A 33 -13.27 3.79 3.17
N TRP A 34 -12.85 3.31 4.34
CA TRP A 34 -13.30 2.04 4.91
C TRP A 34 -14.75 2.11 5.43
N GLU A 35 -15.09 3.13 6.22
CA GLU A 35 -16.43 3.33 6.81
C GLU A 35 -17.51 3.49 5.73
N GLU A 36 -17.17 4.16 4.63
CA GLU A 36 -18.03 4.34 3.46
C GLU A 36 -17.97 3.16 2.47
N HIS A 37 -17.23 2.09 2.80
CA HIS A 37 -17.11 0.86 2.01
C HIS A 37 -16.62 1.09 0.56
N TYR A 38 -15.86 2.16 0.31
CA TYR A 38 -15.32 2.48 -1.02
C TYR A 38 -14.17 1.56 -1.42
N TYR A 39 -13.50 0.93 -0.46
CA TYR A 39 -12.45 -0.04 -0.71
C TYR A 39 -12.67 -1.31 0.11
N TRP A 40 -12.64 -2.45 -0.56
CA TRP A 40 -12.67 -3.77 0.06
C TRP A 40 -11.52 -4.60 -0.50
N SER A 41 -10.61 -5.03 0.37
CA SER A 41 -9.66 -6.10 0.04
C SER A 41 -10.08 -7.37 0.78
N PRO A 42 -10.28 -8.50 0.08
CA PRO A 42 -10.64 -9.76 0.73
C PRO A 42 -9.50 -10.31 1.60
N ILE A 43 -8.27 -9.87 1.38
CA ILE A 43 -7.07 -10.41 2.02
C ILE A 43 -6.03 -9.32 2.26
N TYR A 44 -5.32 -9.46 3.38
CA TYR A 44 -3.98 -8.92 3.57
C TYR A 44 -3.02 -10.11 3.51
N VAL A 45 -1.99 -10.03 2.67
CA VAL A 45 -1.03 -11.12 2.50
C VAL A 45 0.36 -10.61 2.82
N ASN A 46 1.02 -11.19 3.82
CA ASN A 46 2.47 -11.09 4.00
C ASN A 46 3.12 -11.97 2.94
N LEU A 47 3.31 -11.46 1.71
CA LEU A 47 3.78 -12.25 0.56
C LEU A 47 5.22 -12.78 0.80
N PRO A 48 5.44 -14.09 0.97
CA PRO A 48 6.77 -14.68 0.95
C PRO A 48 6.89 -15.46 -0.37
N TRP A 49 6.84 -14.76 -1.49
CA TRP A 49 6.82 -15.45 -2.78
C TRP A 49 8.15 -16.12 -3.06
N ALA A 50 8.14 -17.43 -2.86
CA ALA A 50 9.01 -18.43 -3.47
C ALA A 50 10.50 -18.03 -3.50
N VAL A 51 11.12 -17.95 -2.31
CA VAL A 51 12.58 -18.02 -2.26
C VAL A 51 13.01 -19.43 -2.68
N SER A 52 13.60 -19.55 -3.86
CA SER A 52 14.25 -20.78 -4.33
C SER A 52 15.58 -20.96 -3.59
N GLU A 53 16.04 -22.20 -3.40
CA GLU A 53 17.39 -22.47 -2.90
C GLU A 53 18.49 -21.85 -3.75
N ARG A 54 18.20 -21.39 -4.97
CA ARG A 54 19.18 -20.70 -5.84
C ARG A 54 19.45 -19.26 -5.43
N ILE A 55 18.62 -18.66 -4.57
CA ILE A 55 18.77 -17.28 -4.14
C ILE A 55 19.83 -17.20 -3.03
N ALA A 56 20.81 -16.31 -3.20
CA ALA A 56 21.84 -16.02 -2.22
C ALA A 56 21.45 -14.84 -1.32
N THR A 57 20.82 -13.79 -1.87
CA THR A 57 20.27 -12.66 -1.09
C THR A 57 18.89 -12.24 -1.60
N TRP A 58 18.02 -11.85 -0.66
CA TRP A 58 16.70 -11.31 -0.92
C TRP A 58 16.38 -10.21 0.10
N GLU A 59 15.98 -9.03 -0.39
CA GLU A 59 15.55 -7.90 0.43
C GLU A 59 14.16 -7.44 -0.06
N PRO A 60 13.06 -7.91 0.56
CA PRO A 60 11.72 -7.45 0.20
C PRO A 60 11.51 -6.01 0.67
N TRP A 61 10.66 -5.28 -0.05
CA TRP A 61 10.17 -3.98 0.39
C TRP A 61 9.27 -4.16 1.61
N PRO A 62 9.27 -3.20 2.55
CA PRO A 62 8.37 -3.23 3.70
C PRO A 62 6.87 -3.28 3.32
N LEU A 63 6.52 -2.82 2.11
CA LEU A 63 5.17 -2.87 1.56
C LEU A 63 5.23 -3.12 0.05
N GLY A 64 4.63 -4.22 -0.41
CA GLY A 64 4.41 -4.51 -1.83
C GLY A 64 3.00 -4.10 -2.26
N PRO A 65 2.80 -2.96 -2.95
CA PRO A 65 1.46 -2.53 -3.37
C PRO A 65 0.86 -3.43 -4.43
N TYR A 66 1.71 -4.19 -5.12
CA TYR A 66 1.32 -5.15 -6.13
C TYR A 66 1.93 -6.49 -5.80
N ALA A 67 1.13 -7.53 -6.02
CA ALA A 67 1.59 -8.89 -5.96
C ALA A 67 2.83 -9.03 -6.88
N SER A 68 2.72 -8.62 -8.14
CA SER A 68 3.77 -8.68 -9.16
C SER A 68 4.93 -7.67 -9.01
N ALA A 69 5.21 -7.17 -7.80
CA ALA A 69 6.35 -6.26 -7.58
C ALA A 69 7.67 -6.95 -7.98
N LEU A 70 8.57 -6.21 -8.64
CA LEU A 70 9.90 -6.70 -9.01
C LEU A 70 10.83 -6.62 -7.80
N TRP A 71 11.41 -7.75 -7.42
CA TRP A 71 12.37 -7.85 -6.32
C TRP A 71 13.79 -7.97 -6.87
N THR A 72 14.74 -7.25 -6.27
CA THR A 72 16.17 -7.49 -6.57
C THR A 72 16.63 -8.71 -5.78
N VAL A 73 17.22 -9.68 -6.47
CA VAL A 73 17.77 -10.90 -5.87
C VAL A 73 19.15 -11.19 -6.43
N THR A 74 20.01 -11.81 -5.63
CA THR A 74 21.25 -12.42 -6.14
C THR A 74 21.12 -13.94 -6.14
N LEU A 75 21.80 -14.59 -7.08
CA LEU A 75 21.82 -16.04 -7.20
C LEU A 75 23.16 -16.60 -6.69
N LYS A 76 23.16 -17.86 -6.30
CA LYS A 76 24.37 -18.64 -5.98
C LYS A 76 25.32 -18.76 -7.17
#